data_AF-A0A8J6WCA4-F1
#
_entry.id   AF-A0A8J6WCA4-F1
#
_cell.length_a   1.000
_cell.length_b   1.000
_cell.length_c   1.000
_cell.angle_alpha   90.00
_cell.angle_beta   90.00
_cell.angle_gamma   90.00
#
_symmetry.space_group_name_H-M   'P 1'
#
loop_
_entity.id
_entity.type
_entity.pdbx_description
1 polymer ?
#
loop_
_entity_poly.entity_id
_entity_poly.type
_entity_poly.pdbx_seq_one_letter_code
_entity_poly.pdbx_strand_id
1 'polypeptide(L)'
;MSDSDEWLSSALAYRPTVYEYCQLALLPTLDQAAAERMGEILQQAEAEPLLNFLIDEADDLVARLQPCLSPQTLRQQQRQLQGAIDALWVNELLAAYGPCSKTSL
;
A
#
# COMPACT_ATOMS: atom_id res chain seq x y z
N MET A 1 31.90 13.09 25.70
CA MET A 1 30.83 12.17 25.27
C MET A 1 31.07 11.94 23.80
N SER A 2 30.97 10.69 23.33
CA SER A 2 31.26 10.38 21.92
C SER A 2 30.13 10.92 21.04
N ASP A 3 30.41 11.38 19.82
CA ASP A 3 29.38 11.82 18.85
C ASP A 3 28.31 10.73 18.63
N SER A 4 28.71 9.46 18.78
CA SER A 4 27.81 8.31 18.73
C SER A 4 26.78 8.27 19.86
N ASP A 5 27.14 8.70 21.08
CA ASP A 5 26.23 8.71 22.24
C ASP A 5 25.18 9.82 22.10
N GLU A 6 25.58 10.95 21.50
CA GLU A 6 24.70 12.08 21.23
C GLU A 6 23.67 11.73 20.14
N TRP A 7 24.13 11.12 19.05
CA TRP A 7 23.23 10.62 18.00
C TRP A 7 22.24 9.58 18.53
N LEU A 8 22.70 8.63 19.35
CA LEU A 8 21.82 7.61 19.93
C LEU A 8 20.76 8.23 20.85
N SER A 9 21.16 9.23 21.64
CA SER A 9 20.26 9.97 22.54
C SER A 9 19.20 10.74 21.75
N SER A 10 19.59 11.40 20.65
CA SER A 10 18.67 12.09 19.74
C SER A 10 17.72 11.11 19.04
N ALA A 11 18.20 9.95 18.59
CA ALA A 11 17.34 8.94 17.98
C ALA A 11 16.32 8.36 18.98
N LEU A 12 16.73 8.15 20.23
CA LEU A 12 15.85 7.67 21.29
C LEU A 12 14.74 8.67 21.65
N ALA A 13 14.96 9.97 21.45
CA ALA A 13 13.93 10.99 21.65
C ALA A 13 12.75 10.82 20.69
N TYR A 14 13.00 10.34 19.46
CA TYR A 14 11.97 10.08 18.45
C TYR A 14 11.27 8.74 18.58
N ARG A 15 11.75 7.86 19.47
CA ARG A 15 11.19 6.52 19.65
C ARG A 15 9.67 6.49 19.82
N PRO A 16 9.02 7.38 20.62
CA PRO A 16 7.57 7.38 20.75
C PRO A 16 6.87 7.68 19.42
N THR A 17 7.35 8.69 18.69
CA THR A 17 6.80 9.11 17.40
C THR A 17 6.93 8.02 16.34
N VAL A 18 8.10 7.40 16.22
CA VAL A 18 8.35 6.31 15.27
C VAL A 18 7.48 5.09 15.62
N TYR A 19 7.31 4.80 16.91
CA TYR A 19 6.46 3.69 17.34
C TYR A 19 4.98 3.95 17.02
N GLU A 20 4.50 5.18 17.26
CA GLU A 20 3.14 5.60 16.90
C GLU A 20 2.92 5.51 15.38
N TYR A 21 3.88 5.97 14.58
CA TYR A 21 3.85 5.83 13.13
C TYR A 21 3.68 4.38 12.70
N CYS A 22 4.52 3.46 13.22
CA CYS A 22 4.42 2.03 12.92
C CYS A 22 3.04 1.46 13.27
N GLN A 23 2.46 1.85 14.41
CA GLN A 23 1.13 1.40 14.81
C GLN A 23 0.06 1.85 13.81
N LEU A 24 0.11 3.11 13.40
CA LEU A 24 -0.83 3.66 12.41
C LEU A 24 -0.64 2.98 11.04
N ALA A 25 0.60 2.80 10.59
CA ALA A 25 0.92 2.20 9.29
C ALA A 25 0.57 0.70 9.18
N LEU A 26 0.42 0.02 10.32
CA LEU A 26 -0.05 -1.37 10.38
C LEU A 26 -1.58 -1.48 10.46
N LEU A 27 -2.33 -0.37 10.61
CA LEU A 27 -3.79 -0.41 10.57
C LEU A 27 -4.27 -0.77 9.15
N PRO A 28 -5.24 -1.69 9.01
CA PRO A 28 -5.77 -2.06 7.69
C PRO A 28 -6.54 -0.92 7.01
N THR A 29 -7.09 -0.01 7.80
CA THR A 29 -7.79 1.20 7.37
C THR A 29 -7.50 2.30 8.38
N LEU A 30 -7.21 3.50 7.89
CA LEU A 30 -7.11 4.70 8.72
C LEU A 30 -8.46 5.41 8.75
N ASP A 31 -8.95 5.74 9.94
CA ASP A 31 -10.02 6.73 10.06
C ASP A 31 -9.46 8.15 9.92
N GLN A 32 -10.35 9.16 9.94
CA GLN A 32 -9.94 10.55 9.73
C GLN A 32 -8.91 11.01 10.76
N ALA A 33 -9.11 10.69 12.04
CA ALA A 33 -8.21 11.14 13.10
C ALA A 33 -6.85 10.44 13.01
N ALA A 34 -6.83 9.14 12.70
CA ALA A 34 -5.61 8.38 12.49
C ALA A 34 -4.83 8.88 11.27
N ALA A 35 -5.52 9.23 10.18
CA ALA A 35 -4.92 9.78 8.97
C ALA A 35 -4.33 11.19 9.22
N GLU A 36 -5.06 12.05 9.93
CA GLU A 36 -4.57 13.37 10.35
C GLU A 36 -3.31 13.22 11.22
N ARG A 37 -3.35 12.32 12.21
CA ARG A 37 -2.21 12.09 13.11
C ARG A 37 -0.99 11.55 12.36
N MET A 38 -1.18 10.63 11.43
CA MET A 38 -0.09 10.17 10.56
C MET A 38 0.48 11.32 9.72
N GLY A 39 -0.38 12.19 9.19
CA GLY A 39 0.03 13.39 8.45
C GLY A 39 0.88 14.35 9.28
N GLU A 40 0.52 14.59 10.53
CA GLU A 40 1.33 15.42 11.45
C GLU A 40 2.74 14.84 11.67
N ILE A 41 2.84 13.52 11.85
CA ILE A 41 4.12 12.83 12.04
C ILE A 41 4.99 12.98 10.79
N LEU A 42 4.42 12.77 9.60
CA LEU A 42 5.14 12.92 8.33
C LEU A 42 5.57 14.37 8.09
N GLN A 43 4.71 15.34 8.41
CA GLN A 43 5.07 16.76 8.32
C GLN A 43 6.21 17.13 9.28
N GLN A 44 6.25 16.56 10.48
CA GLN A 44 7.38 16.74 11.39
C GLN A 44 8.66 16.13 10.81
N ALA A 45 8.56 14.94 10.20
CA ALA A 45 9.69 14.26 9.59
C ALA A 45 10.32 15.08 8.46
N GLU A 46 9.52 15.75 7.62
CA GLU A 46 10.03 16.65 6.56
C GLU A 46 10.93 17.77 7.10
N ALA A 47 10.65 18.27 8.31
CA ALA A 47 11.43 19.33 8.94
C ALA A 47 12.65 18.82 9.72
N GLU A 48 12.69 17.53 10.07
CA GLU A 48 13.66 16.95 10.99
C GLU A 48 14.38 15.74 10.37
N PRO A 49 15.61 15.91 9.83
CA PRO A 49 16.30 14.89 9.04
C PRO A 49 16.49 13.54 9.74
N LEU A 50 16.74 13.56 11.05
CA LEU A 50 16.90 12.32 11.83
C LEU A 50 15.57 11.57 11.96
N LEU A 51 14.46 12.28 12.17
CA LEU A 51 13.14 11.67 12.22
C LEU A 51 12.77 11.12 10.83
N ASN A 52 13.02 11.85 9.75
CA ASN A 52 12.80 11.36 8.38
C ASN A 52 13.48 10.02 8.14
N PHE A 53 14.78 9.95 8.46
CA PHE A 53 15.55 8.72 8.32
C PHE A 53 14.93 7.55 9.13
N LEU A 54 14.50 7.81 10.38
CA LEU A 54 13.89 6.76 11.20
C LEU A 54 12.52 6.31 10.68
N ILE A 55 11.76 7.21 10.07
CA ILE A 55 10.48 6.89 9.41
C ILE A 55 10.72 6.04 8.16
N ASP A 56 11.72 6.35 7.34
CA ASP A 56 12.10 5.54 6.18
C ASP A 56 12.45 4.10 6.59
N GLU A 57 13.24 3.93 7.66
CA GLU A 57 13.59 2.60 8.20
C GLU A 57 12.36 1.87 8.79
N ALA A 58 11.43 2.61 9.38
CA ALA A 58 10.18 2.08 9.90
C ALA A 58 9.26 1.60 8.77
N ASP A 59 9.15 2.34 7.66
CA ASP A 59 8.39 1.93 6.47
C ASP A 59 8.87 0.61 5.91
N ASP A 60 10.19 0.48 5.81
CA ASP A 60 10.86 -0.74 5.37
C ASP A 60 10.49 -1.95 6.24
N LEU A 61 10.42 -1.74 7.57
CA LEU A 61 9.98 -2.75 8.52
C LEU A 61 8.49 -3.06 8.39
N VAL A 62 7.63 -2.04 8.30
CA VAL A 62 6.18 -2.18 8.16
C VAL A 62 5.84 -2.95 6.89
N ALA A 63 6.50 -2.65 5.77
CA ALA A 63 6.33 -3.36 4.51
C ALA A 63 6.66 -4.86 4.63
N ARG A 64 7.68 -5.22 5.42
CA ARG A 64 8.02 -6.63 5.71
C ARG A 64 7.01 -7.32 6.63
N LEU A 65 6.35 -6.56 7.51
CA LEU A 65 5.36 -7.07 8.47
C LEU A 65 3.96 -7.21 7.86
N GLN A 66 3.63 -6.39 6.87
CA GLN A 66 2.39 -6.55 6.15
C GLN A 66 2.39 -7.90 5.43
N PRO A 67 1.31 -8.70 5.54
CA PRO A 67 1.24 -9.98 4.87
C PRO A 67 1.34 -9.73 3.36
N CYS A 68 2.46 -10.16 2.77
CA CYS A 68 2.58 -10.26 1.32
C CYS A 68 1.34 -11.02 0.84
N LEU A 69 0.62 -10.46 -0.15
CA LEU A 69 -0.55 -11.13 -0.73
C LEU A 69 -0.16 -12.58 -0.98
N SER A 70 -0.90 -13.50 -0.36
CA SER A 70 -0.50 -14.90 -0.47
C SER A 70 -0.45 -15.25 -1.97
N PRO A 71 0.51 -16.08 -2.41
CA PRO A 71 0.56 -16.50 -3.82
C PRO A 71 -0.76 -17.10 -4.30
N GLN A 72 -1.59 -17.60 -3.38
CA GLN A 72 -2.94 -18.09 -3.65
C GLN A 72 -3.92 -16.94 -3.92
N THR A 73 -3.91 -15.89 -3.10
CA THR A 73 -4.72 -14.67 -3.28
C THR A 73 -4.39 -13.99 -4.61
N LEU A 74 -3.10 -13.86 -4.94
CA LEU A 74 -2.67 -13.32 -6.23
C LEU A 74 -3.17 -14.17 -7.41
N ARG A 75 -3.01 -15.49 -7.34
CA ARG A 75 -3.49 -16.41 -8.38
C ARG A 75 -5.01 -16.42 -8.52
N GLN A 76 -5.75 -16.16 -7.44
CA GLN A 76 -7.21 -16.05 -7.47
C GLN A 76 -7.63 -14.77 -8.18
N GLN A 77 -7.03 -13.63 -7.84
CA GLN A 77 -7.28 -12.34 -8.50
C GLN A 77 -6.94 -12.39 -10.00
N GLN A 78 -5.80 -12.98 -10.36
CA GLN A 78 -5.41 -13.18 -11.76
C GLN A 78 -6.42 -14.03 -12.54
N ARG A 79 -6.93 -15.12 -11.92
CA ARG A 79 -7.96 -15.95 -12.56
C ARG A 79 -9.29 -15.22 -12.75
N GLN A 80 -9.70 -14.41 -11.78
CA GLN A 80 -10.90 -13.59 -11.89
C GLN A 80 -10.79 -12.56 -13.03
N LEU A 81 -9.64 -11.88 -13.11
CA LEU A 81 -9.35 -10.95 -14.20
C LEU A 81 -9.33 -11.65 -15.55
N GLN A 82 -8.66 -12.81 -15.66
CA GLN A 82 -8.62 -13.59 -16.90
C GLN A 82 -10.03 -13.96 -17.35
N GLY A 83 -10.89 -14.48 -16.44
CA GLY A 83 -12.27 -14.82 -16.78
C GLY A 83 -13.10 -13.62 -17.24
N ALA A 84 -12.89 -12.45 -16.64
CA ALA A 84 -13.58 -11.22 -17.06
C ALA A 84 -13.14 -10.76 -18.46
N ILE A 85 -11.84 -10.82 -18.75
CA ILE A 85 -11.28 -10.50 -20.06
C ILE A 85 -11.80 -11.47 -21.12
N ASP A 86 -11.76 -12.77 -20.85
CA ASP A 86 -12.24 -13.80 -21.77
C ASP A 86 -13.74 -13.60 -22.08
N ALA A 87 -14.55 -13.30 -21.06
CA ALA A 87 -15.97 -13.01 -21.23
C ALA A 87 -16.23 -11.74 -22.06
N LEU A 88 -15.45 -10.67 -21.84
CA LEU A 88 -15.50 -9.44 -22.62
C LEU A 88 -15.16 -9.71 -24.10
N TRP A 89 -14.08 -10.43 -24.37
CA TRP A 89 -13.69 -10.79 -25.74
C TRP A 89 -14.69 -11.70 -26.44
N VAL A 90 -15.27 -12.67 -25.74
CA VAL A 90 -16.35 -13.50 -26.30
C VAL A 90 -17.57 -12.66 -26.63
N ASN A 91 -17.94 -11.70 -25.78
CA ASN A 91 -19.04 -10.78 -26.05
C ASN A 91 -18.75 -9.86 -27.25
N GLU A 92 -17.53 -9.35 -27.38
CA GLU A 92 -17.12 -8.56 -28.55
C GLU A 92 -17.14 -9.40 -29.85
N LEU A 93 -16.66 -10.63 -29.81
CA LEU A 93 -16.71 -11.55 -30.95
C LEU A 93 -18.17 -11.90 -31.32
N LEU A 94 -19.03 -12.18 -30.34
CA LEU A 94 -20.45 -12.43 -30.59
C LEU A 94 -21.18 -11.17 -31.11
N ALA A 95 -20.76 -9.98 -30.72
CA ALA A 95 -21.27 -8.73 -31.27
C ALA A 95 -20.78 -8.49 -32.71
N ALA A 96 -19.53 -8.83 -33.01
CA ALA A 96 -18.94 -8.71 -34.34
C ALA A 96 -19.46 -9.76 -35.34
N TYR A 97 -19.86 -10.95 -34.85
CA TYR A 97 -20.31 -12.09 -35.67
C TYR A 97 -21.78 -12.50 -35.41
N GLY A 98 -22.54 -11.69 -34.66
CA GLY A 98 -23.96 -11.90 -34.36
C GLY A 98 -24.84 -11.86 -35.63
N PRO A 99 -26.01 -12.51 -35.62
CA PRO A 99 -26.62 -13.08 -36.80
C PRO A 99 -26.96 -12.04 -37.86
N CYS A 100 -26.38 -12.21 -39.05
CA CYS A 100 -26.88 -11.63 -40.28
C CYS A 100 -28.35 -12.06 -40.44
N SER A 101 -29.26 -11.16 -40.05
CA SER A 101 -30.69 -11.39 -40.21
C SER A 101 -31.00 -11.43 -41.70
N LYS A 102 -31.54 -12.56 -42.14
CA LYS A 102 -31.90 -12.92 -43.52
C LYS A 102 -32.63 -11.78 -44.24
N THR A 103 -32.31 -11.54 -45.51
CA THR A 103 -33.31 -11.06 -46.47
C THR A 103 -33.52 -12.12 -47.54
N SER A 104 -34.71 -12.70 -47.47
CA SER A 104 -35.33 -13.57 -48.46
C SER A 104 -35.31 -12.96 -49.86
N LEU A 105 -35.13 -13.80 -50.87
CA LEU A 105 -35.85 -13.76 -52.15
C LEU A 105 -35.78 -15.15 -52.79
#